data_AF-A0A843E8Y0-F1
#
_entry.id   AF-A0A843E8Y0-F1
#
_cell.length_a   1.000
_cell.length_b   1.000
_cell.length_c   1.000
_cell.angle_alpha   90.00
_cell.angle_beta   90.00
_cell.angle_gamma   90.00
#
_symmetry.space_group_name_H-M   'P 1'
#
loop_
_entity.id
_entity.type
_entity.pdbx_description
1 polymer ?
#
loop_
_entity_poly.entity_id
_entity_poly.type
_entity_poly.pdbx_seq_one_letter_code
_entity_poly.pdbx_strand_id
1 'polypeptide(L)' 'MKFGIEFVPQIPLDELVRLVKIAEDVGFEYAWITDHYNNKNVYETLALIAANTETIKMGPGVTNPYVRSP' A
#
# COMPACT_ATOMS: atom_id res chain seq x y z
N MET A 1 -7.62 -17.41 10.43
CA MET A 1 -6.37 -17.00 9.75
C MET A 1 -6.62 -15.63 9.14
N LYS A 2 -5.66 -14.71 9.18
CA LYS A 2 -5.75 -13.41 8.52
C LYS A 2 -4.82 -13.39 7.31
N PHE A 3 -5.19 -12.65 6.27
CA PHE A 3 -4.42 -12.58 5.03
C PHE A 3 -4.01 -11.14 4.73
N GLY A 4 -2.77 -10.98 4.25
CA GLY A 4 -2.22 -9.72 3.79
C GLY A 4 -1.58 -9.89 2.41
N ILE A 5 -1.52 -8.81 1.64
CA ILE A 5 -0.94 -8.76 0.31
C ILE A 5 0.04 -7.59 0.20
N GLU A 6 1.09 -7.77 -0.59
CA GLU A 6 2.13 -6.77 -0.83
C GLU A 6 2.04 -6.20 -2.24
N PHE A 7 2.30 -4.91 -2.39
CA PHE A 7 2.48 -4.25 -3.67
C PHE A 7 3.75 -3.39 -3.70
N VAL A 8 4.44 -3.44 -4.83
CA VAL A 8 5.53 -2.51 -5.16
C VAL A 8 4.93 -1.33 -5.93
N PRO A 9 5.14 -0.06 -5.52
CA PRO A 9 4.56 1.10 -6.17
C PRO A 9 5.31 1.50 -7.46
N GLN A 10 5.51 0.53 -8.36
CA GLN A 10 6.21 0.69 -9.65
C GLN A 10 5.26 0.87 -10.83
N ILE A 11 4.02 0.40 -10.71
CA ILE A 11 2.95 0.56 -11.72
C ILE A 11 2.21 1.90 -11.54
N PRO A 12 1.35 2.34 -12.48
CA PRO A 12 0.45 3.48 -12.29
C PRO A 12 -0.37 3.36 -10.99
N LEU A 13 -0.56 4.47 -10.27
CA LEU A 13 -1.17 4.44 -8.93
C LEU A 13 -2.68 4.11 -8.98
N ASP A 14 -3.37 4.52 -10.03
CA ASP A 14 -4.77 4.13 -10.28
C ASP A 14 -4.93 2.61 -10.43
N GLU A 15 -4.00 1.97 -11.13
CA GLU A 15 -3.98 0.51 -11.26
C GLU A 15 -3.69 -0.17 -9.91
N LEU A 16 -2.70 0.32 -9.15
CA LEU A 16 -2.35 -0.22 -7.84
C LEU A 16 -3.52 -0.09 -6.86
N VAL A 17 -4.15 1.09 -6.79
CA VAL A 17 -5.31 1.35 -5.94
C VAL A 17 -6.47 0.41 -6.28
N ARG A 18 -6.73 0.19 -7.58
CA ARG A 18 -7.73 -0.79 -8.02
C ARG A 18 -7.42 -2.20 -7.53
N LEU A 19 -6.16 -2.63 -7.58
CA LEU A 19 -5.75 -3.95 -7.10
C LEU A 19 -5.92 -4.09 -5.57
N VAL A 20 -5.61 -3.05 -4.80
CA VAL A 20 -5.85 -3.06 -3.35
C VAL A 20 -7.35 -3.07 -3.04
N LYS A 21 -8.17 -2.34 -3.81
CA LYS A 21 -9.63 -2.41 -3.66
C LYS A 21 -10.17 -3.81 -3.93
N ILE A 22 -9.70 -4.48 -4.98
CA ILE A 22 -10.05 -5.88 -5.24
C ILE A 22 -9.59 -6.78 -4.09
N ALA A 23 -8.40 -6.55 -3.53
CA ALA A 23 -7.90 -7.31 -2.39
C ALA A 23 -8.83 -7.16 -1.16
N GLU A 24 -9.29 -5.94 -0.88
CA GLU A 24 -10.29 -5.68 0.15
C GLU A 24 -11.59 -6.45 -0.13
N ASP A 25 -12.12 -6.36 -1.35
CA ASP A 25 -13.40 -6.98 -1.74
C ASP A 25 -13.36 -8.53 -1.64
N VAL A 26 -12.19 -9.14 -1.80
CA VAL A 26 -12.00 -10.60 -1.66
C VAL A 26 -11.53 -11.04 -0.25
N GLY A 27 -11.49 -10.11 0.71
CA GLY A 27 -11.32 -10.41 2.13
C GLY A 27 -9.88 -10.34 2.66
N PHE A 28 -8.94 -9.69 1.96
CA PHE A 28 -7.66 -9.34 2.57
C PHE A 28 -7.85 -8.28 3.65
N GLU A 29 -7.23 -8.48 4.80
CA GLU A 29 -7.32 -7.53 5.93
C GLU A 29 -6.16 -6.52 5.94
N TYR A 30 -5.08 -6.77 5.19
CA TYR A 30 -3.86 -5.96 5.18
C TYR A 30 -3.30 -5.75 3.77
N ALA A 31 -2.93 -4.52 3.44
CA ALA A 31 -2.15 -4.15 2.27
C ALA A 31 -0.81 -3.52 2.69
N TRP A 32 0.29 -4.06 2.18
CA TRP A 32 1.65 -3.61 2.47
C TRP A 32 2.28 -2.98 1.23
N ILE A 33 2.76 -1.74 1.34
CA ILE A 33 3.39 -1.02 0.22
C ILE A 33 4.89 -0.88 0.48
N THR A 34 5.73 -1.31 -0.45
CA THR A 34 7.19 -1.19 -0.30
C THR A 34 7.65 0.26 -0.41
N ASP A 35 8.68 0.64 0.34
CA ASP A 35 9.23 1.99 0.38
C ASP A 35 10.68 2.02 -0.08
N HIS A 36 10.86 2.26 -1.38
CA HIS A 36 12.17 2.45 -1.99
C HIS A 36 12.18 3.73 -2.81
N TYR A 37 13.27 4.49 -2.71
CA TYR A 37 13.42 5.81 -3.35
C TYR A 37 13.28 5.78 -4.89
N ASN A 38 13.51 4.62 -5.51
CA ASN A 38 13.43 4.42 -6.96
C ASN A 38 12.01 4.11 -7.46
N ASN A 39 11.05 3.91 -6.56
CA ASN A 39 9.64 3.74 -6.87
C ASN A 39 8.82 4.97 -6.47
N LYS A 40 7.50 4.95 -6.70
CA LYS A 40 6.62 6.04 -6.28
C LYS A 40 6.57 6.13 -4.75
N ASN A 41 6.32 7.32 -4.23
CA ASN A 41 6.32 7.60 -2.80
C ASN A 41 5.31 6.72 -2.05
N VAL A 42 5.76 6.05 -0.98
CA VAL A 42 4.93 5.12 -0.20
C VAL A 42 3.73 5.81 0.46
N TYR A 43 3.89 7.04 0.95
CA TYR A 43 2.83 7.76 1.66
C TYR A 43 1.79 8.35 0.70
N GLU A 44 2.21 8.85 -0.47
CA GLU A 44 1.27 9.27 -1.51
C GLU A 44 0.47 8.07 -2.06
N THR A 45 1.14 6.92 -2.24
CA THR A 45 0.48 5.68 -2.63
C THR A 45 -0.55 5.25 -1.58
N LEU A 46 -0.16 5.22 -0.30
CA LEU A 46 -1.05 4.88 0.80
C LEU A 46 -2.21 5.87 0.96
N ALA A 47 -2.00 7.16 0.68
CA ALA A 47 -3.07 8.16 0.72
C ALA A 47 -4.14 7.90 -0.36
N LEU A 48 -3.72 7.53 -1.58
CA LEU A 48 -4.67 7.17 -2.63
C LEU A 48 -5.40 5.85 -2.34
N ILE A 49 -4.71 4.87 -1.74
CA ILE A 49 -5.37 3.65 -1.26
C ILE A 49 -6.42 4.02 -0.21
N ALA A 50 -6.04 4.82 0.79
CA ALA A 50 -6.92 5.26 1.86
C ALA A 50 -8.19 5.97 1.36
N ALA A 51 -8.05 6.76 0.30
CA ALA A 51 -9.18 7.47 -0.30
C ALA A 51 -10.16 6.55 -1.06
N ASN A 52 -9.76 5.32 -1.40
CA ASN A 52 -10.50 4.42 -2.28
C ASN A 52 -10.85 3.06 -1.64
N THR A 53 -10.46 2.83 -0.39
CA THR A 53 -10.80 1.62 0.40
C THR A 53 -11.45 2.00 1.72
N GLU A 54 -12.18 1.08 2.34
CA GLU A 54 -13.02 1.39 3.52
C GLU A 54 -12.60 0.68 4.82
N THR A 55 -12.01 -0.50 4.73
CA THR A 55 -11.83 -1.45 5.84
C THR A 55 -10.47 -2.15 5.89
N ILE A 56 -9.79 -2.28 4.75
CA ILE A 56 -8.45 -2.90 4.67
C ILE A 56 -7.45 -2.05 5.45
N LYS A 57 -6.64 -2.68 6.29
CA LYS A 57 -5.55 -2.00 6.99
C LYS A 57 -4.40 -1.81 6.01
N MET A 58 -3.70 -0.69 6.09
CA MET A 58 -2.64 -0.36 5.14
C MET A 58 -1.45 0.26 5.85
N GLY A 59 -0.26 0.04 5.31
CA GLY A 59 0.97 0.66 5.81
C GLY A 59 2.19 0.38 4.95
N PRO A 60 3.31 1.07 5.23
CA PRO A 60 4.58 0.74 4.61
C PRO A 60 5.03 -0.65 5.08
N GLY A 61 5.43 -1.52 4.16
CA GLY A 61 5.88 -2.88 4.43
C GLY A 61 7.24 -3.18 3.79
N VAL A 62 8.35 -2.61 4.26
CA VAL A 62 8.50 -1.69 5.41
C VAL A 62 9.23 -0.42 5.00
N THR A 63 9.07 0.64 5.79
CA THR A 63 9.92 1.84 5.73
C THR A 63 11.17 1.69 6.61
N ASN A 64 12.01 2.71 6.70
CA ASN A 64 13.23 2.67 7.51
C ASN A 64 13.58 4.05 8.12
N PRO A 65 14.27 4.08 9.28
CA PRO A 65 14.58 5.32 9.99
C PRO A 65 15.75 6.11 9.39
N TYR A 66 16.38 5.61 8.32
CA TYR A 66 17.56 6.24 7.71
C TYR A 66 17.19 7.23 6.61
N VAL A 67 16.13 6.94 5.85
CA VAL A 67 15.72 7.76 4.70
C VAL A 67 14.76 8.89 5.07
N ARG A 68 14.14 8.84 6.25
CA ARG A 68 13.25 9.88 6.80
C ARG A 68 13.40 9.95 8.32
N SER A 69 13.36 11.15 8.89
CA SER A 69 13.31 11.33 10.35
C SER A 69 12.02 10.75 10.92
N PRO A 70 12.06 10.09 12.08
CA PRO A 70 10.88 9.82 12.90
C PRO A 70 10.14 11.10 13.31
#